data_AF-A0ABD5DGD6-F1
#
_entry.id   AF-A0ABD5DGD6-F1
#
_cell.length_a   1.000
_cell.length_b   1.000
_cell.length_c   1.000
_cell.angle_alpha   90.00
_cell.angle_beta   90.00
_cell.angle_gamma   90.00
#
_symmetry.space_group_name_H-M   'P 1'
#
loop_
_entity.id
_entity.type
_entity.pdbx_description
1 polymer ?
#
loop_
_entity_poly.entity_id
_entity_poly.type
_entity_poly.pdbx_seq_one_letter_code
_entity_poly.pdbx_strand_id
1 'polypeptide(L)'
;VRARQGMVASVDALATRVGVDILRQGGNAVDAAVAVGYALAVTHPQAGNIGGGGFMMLRTKDGKTTAIDFREMAPEQATRDMFLDDQGNPD
;
A
#
# COMPACT_ATOMS: atom_id res chain seq x y z
N VAL A 1 -12.51 19.83 -3.01
CA VAL A 1 -13.09 19.65 -1.65
C VAL A 1 -12.14 20.29 -0.62
N ARG A 2 -12.60 20.77 0.54
CA ARG A 2 -11.76 21.34 1.62
C ARG A 2 -12.10 20.67 2.96
N ALA A 3 -11.10 20.44 3.82
CA ALA A 3 -11.27 19.90 5.18
C ALA A 3 -10.42 20.69 6.19
N ARG A 4 -10.83 20.72 7.47
CA ARG A 4 -10.13 21.49 8.53
C ARG A 4 -9.26 20.63 9.48
N GLN A 5 -9.45 19.31 9.52
CA GLN A 5 -8.78 18.42 10.48
C GLN A 5 -7.93 17.35 9.77
N GLY A 6 -8.57 16.37 9.14
CA GLY A 6 -7.90 15.30 8.37
C GLY A 6 -8.50 15.12 6.99
N MET A 7 -7.74 14.50 6.08
CA MET A 7 -8.17 14.17 4.72
C MET A 7 -7.56 12.84 4.29
N VAL A 8 -8.33 12.04 3.57
CA VAL A 8 -7.89 10.79 2.94
C VAL A 8 -8.29 10.82 1.47
N ALA A 9 -7.38 10.44 0.58
CA ALA A 9 -7.64 10.27 -0.84
C ALA A 9 -7.21 8.86 -1.25
N SER A 10 -8.07 8.14 -1.93
CA SER A 10 -7.79 6.80 -2.48
C SER A 10 -8.66 6.57 -3.72
N VAL A 11 -8.37 5.50 -4.46
CA VAL A 11 -9.13 5.11 -5.67
C VAL A 11 -10.55 4.61 -5.34
N ASP A 12 -10.79 4.15 -4.12
CA ASP A 12 -12.06 3.53 -3.72
C ASP A 12 -12.77 4.35 -2.64
N ALA A 13 -14.08 4.57 -2.84
CA ALA A 13 -14.88 5.40 -1.95
C ALA A 13 -15.12 4.74 -0.58
N LEU A 14 -15.14 3.40 -0.49
CA LEU A 14 -15.28 2.70 0.79
C LEU A 14 -13.98 2.76 1.58
N ALA A 15 -12.84 2.47 0.95
CA ALA A 15 -11.53 2.58 1.58
C ALA A 15 -11.23 4.00 2.07
N THR A 16 -11.55 5.03 1.28
CA THR A 16 -11.46 6.43 1.75
C THR A 16 -12.29 6.68 3.00
N ARG A 17 -13.51 6.14 3.07
CA ARG A 17 -14.38 6.28 4.26
C ARG A 17 -13.77 5.58 5.48
N VAL A 18 -13.25 4.36 5.32
CA VAL A 18 -12.54 3.64 6.39
C VAL A 18 -11.39 4.49 6.95
N GLY A 19 -10.55 5.07 6.09
CA GLY A 19 -9.46 5.94 6.53
C GLY A 19 -9.95 7.18 7.29
N VAL A 20 -11.00 7.84 6.79
CA VAL A 20 -11.61 9.00 7.46
C VAL A 20 -12.16 8.63 8.84
N ASP A 21 -12.79 7.47 8.97
CA ASP A 21 -13.36 7.01 10.23
C ASP A 21 -12.27 6.66 11.25
N ILE A 22 -11.13 6.10 10.83
CA ILE A 22 -9.97 5.91 11.71
C ILE A 22 -9.39 7.24 12.21
N LEU A 23 -9.29 8.26 11.34
CA LEU A 23 -8.88 9.60 11.77
C LEU A 23 -9.86 10.19 12.78
N ARG A 24 -11.16 9.99 12.60
CA ARG A 24 -12.21 10.45 13.54
C ARG A 24 -12.16 9.73 14.88
N GLN A 25 -11.75 8.47 14.89
CA GLN A 25 -11.55 7.67 16.10
C GLN A 25 -10.27 8.03 16.87
N GLY A 26 -9.50 9.01 16.37
CA GLY A 26 -8.27 9.49 17.02
C GLY A 26 -6.99 8.82 16.51
N GLY A 27 -7.08 7.98 15.47
CA GLY A 27 -5.92 7.45 14.78
C GLY A 27 -5.11 8.54 14.08
N ASN A 28 -3.80 8.32 13.96
CA ASN A 28 -2.90 9.20 13.21
C ASN A 28 -2.92 8.86 11.70
N ALA A 29 -2.10 9.56 10.91
CA ALA A 29 -2.02 9.36 9.46
C ALA A 29 -1.55 7.94 9.05
N VAL A 30 -0.65 7.32 9.84
CA VAL A 30 -0.18 5.95 9.61
C VAL A 30 -1.28 4.95 9.93
N ASP A 31 -2.01 5.12 11.04
CA ASP A 31 -3.13 4.25 11.41
C ASP A 31 -4.20 4.23 10.31
N ALA A 32 -4.56 5.42 9.81
CA ALA A 32 -5.50 5.55 8.70
C ALA A 32 -4.96 4.95 7.40
N ALA A 33 -3.68 5.13 7.07
CA ALA A 33 -3.07 4.57 5.87
C ALA A 33 -3.07 3.03 5.89
N VAL A 34 -2.75 2.40 7.03
CA VAL A 34 -2.79 0.94 7.21
C VAL A 34 -4.22 0.42 7.06
N ALA A 35 -5.20 1.07 7.70
CA ALA A 35 -6.60 0.69 7.57
C ALA A 35 -7.13 0.83 6.13
N VAL A 36 -6.74 1.90 5.42
CA VAL A 36 -7.04 2.06 3.99
C VAL A 36 -6.40 0.94 3.16
N GLY A 37 -5.14 0.57 3.46
CA GLY A 37 -4.47 -0.54 2.78
C GLY A 37 -5.22 -1.86 2.91
N TYR A 38 -5.62 -2.24 4.12
CA TYR A 38 -6.42 -3.43 4.36
C TYR A 38 -7.82 -3.35 3.76
N ALA A 39 -8.46 -2.17 3.78
CA ALA A 39 -9.75 -1.99 3.11
C ALA A 39 -9.63 -2.20 1.60
N LEU A 40 -8.59 -1.65 0.96
CA LEU A 40 -8.32 -1.82 -0.47
C LEU A 40 -8.01 -3.28 -0.82
N ALA A 41 -7.37 -4.04 0.07
CA ALA A 41 -7.16 -5.47 -0.12
C ALA A 41 -8.46 -6.29 -0.25
N VAL A 42 -9.60 -5.69 0.12
CA VAL A 42 -10.94 -6.28 -0.06
C VAL A 42 -11.72 -5.56 -1.16
N THR A 43 -11.80 -4.24 -1.12
CA THR A 43 -12.70 -3.45 -2.00
C THR A 43 -12.09 -3.14 -3.36
N HIS A 44 -10.77 -3.24 -3.50
CA HIS A 44 -10.05 -2.93 -4.72
C HIS A 44 -9.09 -4.07 -5.14
N PRO A 45 -9.61 -5.29 -5.40
CA PRO A 45 -8.80 -6.50 -5.59
C PRO A 45 -7.89 -6.48 -6.81
N GLN A 46 -8.12 -5.56 -7.77
CA GLN A 46 -7.20 -5.36 -8.90
C GLN A 46 -5.81 -4.85 -8.49
N ALA A 47 -5.63 -4.27 -7.30
CA ALA A 47 -4.33 -3.75 -6.86
C ALA A 47 -4.14 -3.69 -5.33
N GLY A 48 -5.20 -3.44 -4.56
CA GLY A 48 -5.15 -3.60 -3.11
C GLY A 48 -4.91 -5.07 -2.77
N ASN A 49 -3.97 -5.35 -1.87
CA ASN A 49 -3.46 -6.71 -1.72
C ASN A 49 -2.94 -7.02 -0.31
N ILE A 50 -2.88 -8.32 -0.01
CA ILE A 50 -2.12 -8.92 1.11
C ILE A 50 -1.03 -9.89 0.61
N GLY A 51 -0.95 -10.10 -0.71
CA GLY A 51 -0.02 -11.04 -1.35
C GLY A 51 0.96 -10.39 -2.33
N GLY A 52 0.96 -9.06 -2.43
CA GLY A 52 1.96 -8.29 -3.19
C GLY A 52 2.86 -7.50 -2.23
N GLY A 53 3.26 -6.31 -2.66
CA GLY A 53 4.13 -5.42 -1.90
C GLY A 53 3.96 -3.97 -2.31
N GLY A 54 4.95 -3.14 -1.97
CA GLY A 54 4.92 -1.72 -2.31
C GLY A 54 5.85 -0.87 -1.45
N PHE A 55 5.48 0.41 -1.34
CA PHE A 55 6.26 1.41 -0.63
C PHE A 55 5.36 2.37 0.14
N MET A 56 5.86 2.92 1.25
CA MET A 56 5.22 4.01 1.97
C MET A 56 6.22 5.14 2.20
N MET A 57 5.83 6.36 1.83
CA MET A 57 6.55 7.58 2.21
C MET A 57 5.87 8.18 3.44
N LEU A 58 6.64 8.42 4.49
CA LEU A 58 6.14 8.97 5.75
C LEU A 58 6.89 10.25 6.09
N ARG A 59 6.13 11.30 6.41
CA ARG A 59 6.64 12.51 7.04
C ARG A 59 5.86 12.79 8.31
N THR A 60 6.55 12.88 9.43
CA THR A 60 5.94 13.13 10.74
C THR A 60 5.79 14.64 10.99
N LYS A 61 4.99 15.00 11.99
CA LYS A 61 4.67 16.41 12.33
C LYS A 61 5.90 17.23 12.74
N ASP A 62 6.93 16.59 13.28
CA ASP A 62 8.23 17.17 13.64
C ASP A 62 9.20 17.24 12.44
N GLY A 63 8.76 16.87 11.24
CA GLY A 63 9.51 17.04 9.99
C GLY A 63 10.41 15.87 9.60
N LYS A 64 10.54 14.83 10.45
CA LYS A 64 11.27 13.61 10.10
C LYS A 64 10.61 12.94 8.90
N THR A 65 11.42 12.54 7.94
CA THR A 65 10.97 11.88 6.70
C THR A 65 11.65 10.52 6.60
N THR A 66 10.90 9.50 6.23
CA THR A 66 11.41 8.14 6.01
C THR A 66 10.62 7.46 4.90
N ALA A 67 11.21 6.40 4.34
CA ALA A 67 10.53 5.46 3.45
C ALA A 67 10.43 4.10 4.15
N ILE A 68 9.38 3.34 3.82
CA ILE A 68 9.25 1.92 4.15
C ILE A 68 9.20 1.18 2.83
N ASP A 69 10.19 0.32 2.61
CA ASP A 69 10.25 -0.63 1.51
C ASP A 69 9.71 -1.97 1.99
N PHE A 70 8.60 -2.39 1.40
CA PHE A 70 8.01 -3.71 1.60
C PHE A 70 7.76 -4.37 0.25
N ARG A 71 8.71 -4.17 -0.69
CA ARG A 71 8.71 -4.84 -1.98
C ARG A 71 8.85 -6.34 -1.81
N GLU A 72 8.21 -7.06 -2.73
CA GLU A 72 8.35 -8.50 -2.84
C GLU A 72 9.81 -8.88 -3.09
N MET A 73 10.23 -9.99 -2.47
CA MET A 73 11.55 -10.58 -2.71
C MET A 73 11.40 -11.78 -3.62
N ALA A 74 12.34 -11.93 -4.56
CA ALA A 74 12.48 -13.18 -5.29
C ALA A 74 12.67 -14.33 -4.27
N PRO A 75 11.98 -15.47 -4.43
CA PRO A 75 12.19 -16.63 -3.57
C PRO A 75 13.65 -17.09 -3.56
N GLU A 76 14.07 -17.80 -2.52
CA GLU A 76 15.46 -18.30 -2.39
C GLU A 76 15.87 -19.23 -3.54
N GLN A 77 14.92 -19.97 -4.12
CA GLN A 77 15.14 -20.87 -5.26
C GLN A 77 14.99 -20.18 -6.62
N ALA A 78 14.74 -18.87 -6.66
CA ALA A 78 14.67 -18.13 -7.91
C ALA A 78 16.04 -18.12 -8.60
N THR A 79 16.04 -18.37 -9.90
CA THR A 79 17.26 -18.36 -10.72
C THR A 79 17.11 -17.37 -11.87
N ARG A 80 18.25 -16.96 -12.43
CA ARG A 80 18.30 -15.93 -13.49
C ARG A 80 17.43 -16.28 -14.70
N ASP A 81 17.40 -17.56 -15.08
CA ASP A 81 16.81 -18.02 -16.34
C ASP A 81 15.46 -18.75 -16.13
N MET A 82 14.83 -18.59 -14.95
CA MET A 82 13.63 -19.34 -14.54
C MET A 82 12.35 -19.09 -15.37
N PHE A 83 12.37 -18.11 -16.28
CA PHE A 83 11.26 -17.75 -17.17
C PHE A 83 11.65 -17.82 -18.66
N LEU A 84 12.76 -18.51 -18.98
CA LEU A 84 13.14 -18.79 -20.36
C LEU A 84 12.67 -20.19 -20.77
N ASP A 85 12.23 -20.34 -22.02
CA ASP A 85 11.94 -21.65 -22.62
C ASP A 85 13.22 -22.46 -22.91
N ASP A 86 13.07 -23.69 -23.41
CA ASP A 86 14.19 -24.59 -23.74
C ASP A 86 15.15 -24.02 -24.81
N GLN A 87 14.70 -23.04 -25.60
CA GLN A 87 15.49 -22.35 -26.62
C GLN A 87 16.12 -21.05 -26.11
N GLY A 88 15.85 -20.67 -24.84
CA GLY A 88 16.32 -19.45 -24.22
C GLY A 88 15.49 -18.21 -24.54
N ASN A 89 14.29 -18.37 -25.11
CA ASN A 89 13.37 -17.26 -25.37
C ASN A 89 12.55 -16.95 -24.12
N PRO A 90 12.18 -15.68 -23.87
CA PRO A 90 11.22 -15.35 -22.82
C PRO A 90 9.83 -15.89 -23.16
N ASP A 91 9.12 -16.38 -22.15
CA ASP A 91 7.67 -16.67 -22.19
C ASP A 91 6.84 -15.39 -22.41
#